data_AF-A0A7E4UNB7-F1
#
_entry.id   AF-A0A7E4UNB7-F1
#
_cell.length_a   1.000
_cell.length_b   1.000
_cell.length_c   1.000
_cell.angle_alpha   90.00
_cell.angle_beta   90.00
_cell.angle_gamma   90.00
#
_symmetry.space_group_name_H-M   'P 1'
#
loop_
_entity.id
_entity.type
_entity.pdbx_description
1 polymer ?
#
loop_
_entity_poly.entity_id
_entity_poly.type
_entity_poly.pdbx_seq_one_letter_code
_entity_poly.pdbx_strand_id
1 'polypeptide(L)'
;MGPQTTQRKLDALSFKKSLKDNFGDELVGQTRAIQTNATRIAQKAAELNLVEGRSPVTAAATAIYMAPQASETKKTAKEVGEAAGVSENTIKQYYKLLLPKAKELFPDNFDLELFPSS
;
A
#
# COMPACT_ATOMS: atom_id res chain seq x y z
N MET A 1 22.85 29.58 1.20
CA MET A 1 22.27 28.50 0.37
C MET A 1 21.92 27.37 1.31
N GLY A 2 20.73 27.35 1.91
CA GLY A 2 19.48 26.86 1.32
C GLY A 2 19.18 25.51 1.97
N PRO A 3 18.01 25.30 2.61
CA PRO A 3 17.83 24.23 3.60
C PRO A 3 17.91 22.83 2.98
N GLN A 4 18.87 22.03 3.44
CA GLN A 4 18.94 20.58 3.20
C GLN A 4 17.85 19.86 4.03
N THR A 5 16.56 20.02 3.72
CA THR A 5 15.51 19.14 4.34
C THR A 5 14.17 19.09 3.59
N THR A 6 14.11 19.32 2.29
CA THR A 6 12.82 19.33 1.55
C THR A 6 12.47 17.99 0.89
N GLN A 7 12.93 16.86 1.44
CA GLN A 7 12.49 15.53 1.01
C GLN A 7 11.58 14.85 2.04
N ARG A 8 11.30 15.53 3.16
CA ARG A 8 10.42 15.03 4.23
C ARG A 8 9.02 15.52 3.95
N LYS A 9 8.26 14.73 3.20
CA LYS A 9 6.79 14.71 3.16
C LYS A 9 6.35 13.97 1.90
N LEU A 10 6.66 12.68 1.86
CA LEU A 10 5.68 11.76 1.31
C LEU A 10 4.54 11.66 2.34
N ASP A 11 3.83 12.78 2.55
CA ASP A 11 2.71 12.84 3.47
C ASP A 11 1.73 11.74 3.05
N ALA A 12 1.18 11.00 4.01
CA ALA A 12 0.07 10.08 3.78
C ALA A 12 -1.05 10.72 2.90
N LEU A 13 -1.11 12.05 2.85
CA LEU A 13 -1.93 12.85 1.94
C LEU A 13 -1.60 12.68 0.45
N SER A 14 -0.33 12.80 0.05
CA SER A 14 0.12 12.59 -1.33
C SER A 14 -0.07 11.14 -1.75
N PHE A 15 0.09 10.22 -0.80
CA PHE A 15 -0.23 8.81 -0.99
C PHE A 15 -1.73 8.60 -1.19
N LYS A 16 -2.59 9.10 -0.29
CA LYS A 16 -4.06 9.04 -0.42
C LYS A 16 -4.53 9.63 -1.75
N LYS A 17 -3.89 10.73 -2.16
CA LYS A 17 -4.13 11.33 -3.47
C LYS A 17 -3.73 10.34 -4.56
N SER A 18 -2.51 9.80 -4.57
CA SER A 18 -2.07 8.80 -5.55
C SER A 18 -2.97 7.56 -5.59
N LEU A 19 -3.44 7.04 -4.45
CA LEU A 19 -4.42 5.96 -4.39
C LEU A 19 -5.70 6.32 -5.16
N LYS A 20 -6.26 7.49 -4.89
CA LYS A 20 -7.51 7.94 -5.52
C LYS A 20 -7.33 8.34 -6.99
N ASP A 21 -6.18 8.92 -7.34
CA ASP A 21 -5.86 9.43 -8.68
C ASP A 21 -5.50 8.28 -9.65
N ASN A 22 -4.75 7.27 -9.17
CA ASN A 22 -4.27 6.16 -10.01
C ASN A 22 -5.12 4.89 -9.89
N PHE A 23 -5.77 4.67 -8.74
CA PHE A 23 -6.54 3.44 -8.48
C PHE A 23 -8.02 3.72 -8.18
N GLY A 24 -8.48 4.97 -8.31
CA GLY A 24 -9.83 5.37 -7.95
C GLY A 24 -10.90 4.49 -8.62
N ASP A 25 -10.74 4.21 -9.91
CA ASP A 25 -11.70 3.38 -10.67
C ASP A 25 -11.56 1.89 -10.35
N GLU A 26 -10.33 1.42 -10.18
CA GLU A 26 -10.07 0.01 -9.90
C GLU A 26 -10.45 -0.41 -8.46
N LEU A 27 -10.45 0.55 -7.53
CA LEU A 27 -10.94 0.40 -6.16
C LEU A 27 -12.47 0.48 -6.05
N VAL A 28 -13.17 1.07 -7.02
CA VAL A 28 -14.65 1.15 -7.01
C VAL A 28 -15.28 -0.24 -7.07
N GLY A 29 -14.61 -1.22 -7.69
CA GLY A 29 -15.02 -2.62 -7.69
C GLY A 29 -14.75 -3.38 -6.37
N GLN A 30 -14.00 -2.79 -5.42
CA GLN A 30 -13.65 -3.43 -4.16
C GLN A 30 -14.59 -3.04 -3.03
N THR A 31 -14.88 -3.99 -2.13
CA THR A 31 -15.66 -3.75 -0.92
C THR A 31 -15.08 -2.58 -0.12
N ARG A 32 -15.93 -1.73 0.45
CA ARG A 32 -15.55 -0.60 1.34
C ARG A 32 -14.53 -0.99 2.41
N ALA A 33 -14.57 -2.24 2.89
CA ALA A 33 -13.61 -2.80 3.83
C ALA A 33 -12.17 -2.79 3.28
N ILE A 34 -11.96 -3.21 2.04
CA ILE A 34 -10.62 -3.25 1.42
C ILE A 34 -10.08 -1.82 1.23
N GLN A 35 -10.91 -0.89 0.76
CA GLN A 35 -10.51 0.52 0.62
C GLN A 35 -10.13 1.14 1.97
N THR A 36 -10.90 0.83 3.02
CA THR A 36 -10.63 1.29 4.39
C THR A 36 -9.32 0.69 4.90
N ASN A 37 -9.09 -0.60 4.70
CA ASN A 37 -7.86 -1.28 5.12
C ASN A 37 -6.65 -0.75 4.35
N ALA A 38 -6.71 -0.63 3.02
CA ALA A 38 -5.65 -0.04 2.20
C ALA A 38 -5.29 1.38 2.67
N THR A 39 -6.31 2.18 2.98
CA THR A 39 -6.12 3.53 3.52
C THR A 39 -5.45 3.52 4.90
N ARG A 40 -5.82 2.59 5.78
CA ARG A 40 -5.21 2.47 7.11
C ARG A 40 -3.77 1.99 7.04
N ILE A 41 -3.49 0.97 6.23
CA ILE A 41 -2.11 0.49 5.96
C ILE A 41 -1.26 1.64 5.46
N ALA A 42 -1.77 2.42 4.51
CA ALA A 42 -1.09 3.58 3.96
C ALA A 42 -0.75 4.64 5.02
N GLN A 43 -1.73 4.98 5.87
CA GLN A 43 -1.52 5.93 6.95
C GLN A 43 -0.49 5.40 7.94
N LYS A 44 -0.62 4.15 8.39
CA LYS A 44 0.32 3.52 9.32
C LYS A 44 1.72 3.39 8.74
N ALA A 45 1.85 3.04 7.47
CA ALA A 45 3.15 2.92 6.79
C ALA A 45 3.84 4.29 6.66
N ALA A 46 3.07 5.37 6.50
CA ALA A 46 3.59 6.74 6.56
C ALA A 46 3.99 7.14 7.98
N GLU A 47 3.18 6.81 9.00
CA GLU A 47 3.51 7.07 10.41
C GLU A 47 4.79 6.34 10.85
N LEU A 48 4.97 5.09 10.39
CA LEU A 48 6.12 4.25 10.70
C LEU A 48 7.34 4.53 9.81
N ASN A 49 7.29 5.54 8.94
CA ASN A 49 8.35 5.87 7.97
C ASN A 49 8.76 4.68 7.07
N LEU A 50 7.88 3.71 6.86
CA LEU A 50 8.12 2.56 5.99
C LEU A 50 8.13 2.95 4.51
N VAL A 51 7.59 4.13 4.20
CA VAL A 51 7.52 4.71 2.85
C VAL A 51 8.51 5.82 2.58
N GLU A 52 9.46 6.02 3.49
CA GLU A 52 10.51 7.00 3.33
C GLU A 52 11.46 6.60 2.19
N GLY A 53 11.71 7.52 1.25
CA GLY A 53 12.59 7.29 0.10
C GLY A 53 11.99 6.48 -1.06
N ARG A 54 10.70 6.08 -0.98
CA ARG A 54 10.00 5.35 -2.05
C ARG A 54 8.95 6.21 -2.73
N SER A 55 8.61 5.88 -3.98
CA SER A 55 7.53 6.56 -4.69
C SER A 55 6.17 6.28 -4.02
N PRO A 56 5.30 7.30 -3.88
CA PRO A 56 4.00 7.17 -3.22
C PRO A 56 3.10 6.18 -3.97
N VAL A 57 3.26 6.13 -5.30
CA VAL A 57 2.58 5.20 -6.19
C VAL A 57 2.95 3.74 -5.88
N THR A 58 4.23 3.43 -5.67
CA THR A 58 4.69 2.07 -5.30
C THR A 58 4.10 1.63 -3.97
N ALA A 59 4.07 2.54 -3.01
CA ALA A 59 3.56 2.25 -1.69
C ALA A 59 2.03 2.08 -1.72
N ALA A 60 1.32 2.87 -2.53
CA ALA A 60 -0.11 2.74 -2.83
C ALA A 60 -0.44 1.40 -3.49
N ALA A 61 0.29 1.04 -4.56
CA ALA A 61 0.17 -0.24 -5.23
C ALA A 61 0.34 -1.40 -4.24
N THR A 62 1.37 -1.34 -3.39
CA THR A 62 1.62 -2.40 -2.42
C THR A 62 0.53 -2.48 -1.36
N ALA A 63 0.01 -1.36 -0.86
CA ALA A 63 -1.10 -1.36 0.10
C ALA A 63 -2.38 -1.94 -0.51
N ILE A 64 -2.67 -1.66 -1.78
CA ILE A 64 -3.80 -2.25 -2.52
C ILE A 64 -3.58 -3.73 -2.80
N TYR A 65 -2.34 -4.16 -3.02
CA TYR A 65 -2.01 -5.59 -3.14
C TYR A 65 -2.16 -6.30 -1.78
N MET A 66 -1.84 -5.63 -0.68
CA MET A 66 -1.84 -6.19 0.67
C MET A 66 -3.24 -6.24 1.31
N ALA A 67 -4.09 -5.23 1.06
CA ALA A 67 -5.41 -5.12 1.70
C ALA A 67 -6.41 -6.24 1.35
N PRO A 68 -6.52 -6.73 0.10
CA PRO A 68 -7.42 -7.82 -0.26
C PRO A 68 -6.77 -9.20 -0.12
N GLN A 69 -5.49 -9.32 0.29
CA GLN A 69 -4.88 -10.64 0.53
C GLN A 69 -5.55 -11.39 1.68
N ALA A 70 -6.15 -10.69 2.65
CA ALA A 70 -7.05 -11.30 3.64
C ALA A 70 -8.53 -11.20 3.26
N SER A 71 -8.82 -11.02 1.97
CA SER A 71 -10.18 -11.10 1.42
C SER A 71 -10.20 -12.15 0.30
N GLU A 72 -11.38 -12.67 -0.02
CA GLU A 72 -11.53 -13.67 -1.09
C GLU A 72 -11.17 -13.11 -2.47
N THR A 73 -11.19 -11.79 -2.64
CA THR A 73 -10.94 -11.09 -3.90
C THR A 73 -9.47 -10.70 -4.07
N LYS A 74 -8.56 -11.67 -4.20
CA LYS A 74 -7.12 -11.42 -4.33
C LYS A 74 -6.78 -10.84 -5.71
N LYS A 75 -6.21 -9.63 -5.75
CA LYS A 75 -5.57 -9.11 -6.97
C LYS A 75 -4.12 -9.55 -7.05
N THR A 76 -3.65 -9.84 -8.26
CA THR A 76 -2.25 -10.21 -8.47
C THR A 76 -1.35 -8.96 -8.46
N ALA A 77 -0.08 -9.12 -8.09
CA ALA A 77 0.90 -8.03 -8.14
C ALA A 77 1.08 -7.48 -9.57
N LYS A 78 0.82 -8.30 -10.59
CA LYS A 78 0.81 -7.89 -11.99
C LYS A 78 -0.32 -6.90 -12.26
N GLU A 79 -1.57 -7.26 -11.95
CA GLU A 79 -2.73 -6.38 -12.17
C GLU A 79 -2.59 -5.05 -11.44
N VAL A 80 -2.20 -5.11 -10.16
CA VAL A 80 -1.99 -3.90 -9.37
C VAL A 80 -0.84 -3.07 -9.94
N GLY A 81 0.21 -3.72 -10.47
CA GLY A 81 1.32 -3.06 -11.13
C GLY A 81 0.93 -2.37 -12.44
N GLU A 82 0.09 -3.01 -13.25
CA GLU A 82 -0.44 -2.45 -14.49
C GLU A 82 -1.33 -1.23 -14.22
N ALA A 83 -2.21 -1.30 -13.21
CA ALA A 83 -3.02 -0.17 -12.78
C ALA A 83 -2.19 0.99 -12.16
N ALA A 84 -1.14 0.64 -11.42
CA ALA A 84 -0.27 1.62 -10.75
C ALA A 84 0.79 2.24 -11.67
N GLY A 85 1.11 1.62 -12.81
CA GLY A 85 2.34 1.90 -13.54
C GLY A 85 3.61 1.50 -12.76
N VAL A 86 3.55 0.45 -11.95
CA VAL A 86 4.67 -0.04 -11.11
C VAL A 86 5.00 -1.48 -11.48
N SER A 87 6.28 -1.82 -11.60
CA SER A 87 6.69 -3.19 -11.90
C SER A 87 6.26 -4.18 -10.81
N GLU A 88 5.78 -5.36 -11.22
CA GLU A 88 5.39 -6.45 -10.31
C GLU A 88 6.47 -6.75 -9.27
N ASN A 89 7.73 -6.80 -9.70
CA ASN A 89 8.86 -7.09 -8.83
C ASN A 89 9.00 -6.05 -7.70
N THR A 90 8.74 -4.78 -8.01
CA THR A 90 8.77 -3.69 -7.03
C THR A 90 7.68 -3.87 -5.98
N ILE A 91 6.47 -4.25 -6.39
CA ILE A 91 5.35 -4.54 -5.48
C ILE A 91 5.71 -5.72 -4.57
N LYS A 92 6.22 -6.82 -5.14
CA LYS A 92 6.64 -8.02 -4.37
C LYS A 92 7.76 -7.70 -3.38
N GLN A 93 8.77 -6.94 -3.79
CA GLN A 93 9.88 -6.52 -2.92
C GLN A 93 9.37 -5.68 -1.75
N TYR A 94 8.45 -4.76 -2.02
CA TYR A 94 7.93 -3.87 -0.99
C TYR A 94 6.94 -4.57 -0.06
N TYR A 95 6.12 -5.44 -0.62
CA TYR A 95 5.24 -6.31 0.13
C TYR A 95 6.02 -7.13 1.17
N LYS A 96 7.18 -7.72 0.81
CA LYS A 96 8.05 -8.43 1.76
C LYS A 96 8.60 -7.53 2.87
N LEU A 97 8.80 -6.23 2.62
CA LEU A 97 9.23 -5.27 3.63
C LEU A 97 8.09 -4.88 4.58
N LEU A 98 6.86 -4.78 4.06
CA LEU A 98 5.68 -4.49 4.87
C LEU A 98 5.17 -5.72 5.62
N LEU A 99 5.41 -6.94 5.13
CA LEU A 99 4.95 -8.20 5.73
C LEU A 99 5.29 -8.35 7.22
N PRO A 100 6.55 -8.15 7.68
CA PRO A 100 6.86 -8.22 9.12
C PRO A 100 6.15 -7.12 9.93
N LYS A 101 5.77 -6.02 9.27
CA LYS A 101 5.03 -4.90 9.86
C LYS A 101 3.53 -5.00 9.66
N ALA A 102 3.03 -6.00 8.94
CA ALA A 102 1.61 -6.17 8.65
C ALA A 102 0.79 -6.18 9.94
N LYS A 103 1.28 -6.87 10.98
CA LYS A 103 0.68 -6.87 12.33
C LYS A 103 0.46 -5.48 12.93
N GLU A 104 1.31 -4.51 12.61
CA GLU A 104 1.20 -3.12 13.10
C GLU A 104 0.40 -2.23 12.13
N LEU A 105 0.33 -2.61 10.86
CA LEU A 105 -0.36 -1.86 9.79
C LEU A 105 -1.86 -2.19 9.71
N PHE A 106 -2.21 -3.43 10.03
CA PHE A 106 -3.58 -3.94 9.98
C PHE A 106 -4.27 -3.86 11.33
N PRO A 107 -5.61 -3.68 11.35
CA PRO A 107 -6.38 -3.79 12.60
C PRO A 107 -6.38 -5.24 13.12
N ASP A 108 -6.56 -5.43 14.43
CA ASP A 108 -6.59 -6.75 15.10
C ASP A 108 -7.60 -7.74 14.49
N ASN A 109 -8.62 -7.24 13.80
CA ASN A 109 -9.66 -8.03 13.14
C ASN A 109 -9.28 -8.46 11.70
N PHE A 110 -8.03 -8.28 11.29
CA PHE A 110 -7.56 -8.65 9.96
C PHE A 110 -6.82 -9.99 10.00
N ASP A 111 -7.24 -10.89 9.12
CA ASP A 111 -6.77 -12.27 9.14
C ASP A 111 -5.40 -12.40 8.45
N LEU A 112 -4.34 -12.29 9.25
CA LEU A 112 -2.96 -12.35 8.76
C LEU A 112 -2.51 -13.75 8.38
N GLU A 113 -3.26 -14.78 8.78
CA GLU A 113 -2.97 -16.19 8.47
C GLU A 113 -3.15 -16.49 6.96
N LEU A 114 -3.89 -15.64 6.24
CA LEU A 114 -4.10 -15.73 4.80
C LEU A 114 -2.91 -15.21 3.99
N PHE A 115 -1.92 -14.58 4.63
CA PHE A 115 -0.71 -14.16 3.93
C PHE A 115 0.22 -15.35 3.68
N PRO A 116 0.63 -15.59 2.41
CA PRO A 116 1.55 -16.67 2.11
C PRO A 116 2.86 -16.44 2.87
N SER A 117 3.17 -17.37 3.77
CA SER A 117 4.44 -17.43 4.48
C SER A 117 5.50 -18.03 3.55
N SER A 118 6.10 -17.16 2.73
CA SER A 118 7.16 -17.47 1.75
C SER A 118 6.73 -18.02 0.39
#